data_AF-A0A4Q3AR52-F1
#
_entry.id   AF-A0A4Q3AR52-F1
#
_cell.length_a   1.000
_cell.length_b   1.000
_cell.length_c   1.000
_cell.angle_alpha   90.00
_cell.angle_beta   90.00
_cell.angle_gamma   90.00
#
_symmetry.space_group_name_H-M   'P 1'
#
loop_
_entity.id
_entity.type
_entity.pdbx_description
1 polymer ?
#
loop_
_entity_poly.entity_id
_entity_poly.type
_entity_poly.pdbx_seq_one_letter_code
_entity_poly.pdbx_strand_id
1 'polypeptide(L)'
;MIPATFLGGIIGPKLAGALGKALPYIIGAALIALAFTLGRCDGVSDERARQRAMTAEANEKATTRDAGAKETASEERATDKATIDAKQKEQVDAIQGDDDAAVRINAACQRLRAAGRSEAALPSACRSGG
;
A
#
# COMPACT_ATOMS: atom_id res chain seq x y z
N MET A 1 5.42 25.64 66.20
CA MET A 1 4.24 26.50 66.35
C MET A 1 4.71 27.93 66.47
N ILE A 2 4.71 28.68 65.37
CA ILE A 2 5.09 30.10 65.34
C ILE A 2 3.76 30.88 65.21
N PRO A 3 3.45 31.82 66.11
CA PRO A 3 2.13 32.44 66.16
C PRO A 3 1.95 33.37 64.96
N ALA A 4 0.79 33.25 64.30
CA ALA A 4 0.39 33.99 63.10
C ALA A 4 0.20 35.51 63.33
N THR A 5 0.63 36.05 64.47
CA THR A 5 0.42 37.44 64.87
C THR A 5 1.58 38.37 64.52
N PHE A 6 2.70 37.86 63.99
CA PHE A 6 3.87 38.70 63.70
C PHE A 6 3.90 39.35 62.31
N LEU A 7 2.96 39.02 61.41
CA LEU A 7 2.89 39.57 60.05
C LEU A 7 1.80 40.62 59.84
N GLY A 8 0.98 40.91 60.86
CA GLY A 8 -0.10 41.91 60.79
C GLY A 8 0.33 43.36 61.10
N GLY A 9 1.58 43.59 61.52
CA GLY A 9 1.99 44.85 62.14
C GLY A 9 2.54 45.95 61.21
N ILE A 10 2.72 45.71 59.90
CA ILE A 10 3.41 46.67 59.00
C ILE A 10 2.48 47.23 57.91
N ILE A 11 1.25 46.73 57.81
CA ILE A 11 0.31 47.13 56.74
C ILE A 11 -0.70 48.13 57.32
N GLY A 12 -0.36 49.42 57.25
CA GLY A 12 -1.25 50.50 57.71
C GLY A 12 -2.64 50.47 57.04
N PRO A 13 -3.68 51.09 57.65
CA PRO A 13 -5.08 50.96 57.23
C PRO A 13 -5.35 51.41 55.78
N LYS A 14 -4.44 52.19 55.18
CA LYS A 14 -4.52 52.60 53.77
C LYS A 14 -4.14 51.50 52.77
N LEU A 15 -3.27 50.56 53.16
CA LEU A 15 -2.93 49.40 52.34
C LEU A 15 -4.02 48.33 52.38
N ALA A 16 -4.69 48.14 53.53
CA ALA A 16 -5.83 47.24 53.65
C ALA A 16 -7.02 47.67 52.75
N GLY A 17 -7.32 48.97 52.70
CA GLY A 17 -8.34 49.53 51.80
C GLY A 17 -7.95 49.50 50.32
N ALA A 18 -6.65 49.65 50.00
CA ALA A 18 -6.15 49.54 48.63
C ALA A 18 -6.15 48.08 48.13
N LEU A 19 -5.79 47.12 48.98
CA LEU A 19 -5.89 45.68 48.69
C LEU A 19 -7.34 45.22 48.53
N GLY A 20 -8.27 45.72 49.34
CA GLY A 20 -9.70 45.43 49.19
C GLY A 20 -10.30 45.92 47.86
N LYS A 21 -9.83 47.07 47.35
CA LYS A 21 -10.24 47.60 46.03
C LYS A 21 -9.53 46.91 44.86
N ALA A 22 -8.33 46.35 45.08
CA ALA A 22 -7.58 45.60 44.07
C ALA A 22 -8.07 44.15 43.93
N LEU A 23 -8.70 43.58 44.96
CA LEU A 23 -9.21 42.21 44.97
C LEU A 23 -10.11 41.84 43.78
N PRO A 24 -11.14 42.64 43.38
CA PRO A 24 -11.96 42.31 42.22
C PRO A 24 -11.17 42.36 40.90
N TYR A 25 -10.16 43.22 40.79
CA TYR A 25 -9.30 43.28 39.60
C TYR A 25 -8.40 42.05 39.48
N ILE A 26 -7.85 41.56 40.61
CA ILE A 26 -7.04 40.34 40.64
C ILE A 26 -7.90 39.12 40.29
N ILE A 27 -9.10 39.02 40.86
CA ILE A 27 -10.05 37.94 40.55
C ILE A 27 -10.47 38.00 39.08
N GLY A 28 -10.79 39.19 38.55
CA GLY A 28 -11.12 39.37 37.15
C GLY A 28 -9.98 38.97 36.22
N ALA A 29 -8.74 39.39 36.52
CA ALA A 29 -7.57 39.01 35.75
C ALA A 29 -7.30 37.49 35.78
N ALA A 30 -7.49 36.85 36.94
CA ALA A 30 -7.35 35.40 37.07
C ALA A 30 -8.39 34.63 36.25
N LEU A 31 -9.65 35.09 36.24
CA LEU A 31 -10.72 34.47 35.44
C LEU A 31 -10.47 34.64 33.94
N ILE A 32 -10.00 35.80 33.49
CA ILE A 32 -9.65 36.05 32.09
C ILE A 32 -8.47 35.16 31.67
N ALA A 33 -7.43 35.06 32.49
CA ALA A 33 -6.29 34.18 32.22
C ALA A 33 -6.72 32.71 32.14
N LEU A 34 -7.60 32.27 33.05
CA LEU A 34 -8.12 30.91 33.07
C LEU A 34 -8.97 30.62 31.81
N ALA A 35 -9.87 31.53 31.43
CA ALA A 35 -10.65 31.41 30.20
C ALA A 35 -9.76 31.37 28.94
N PHE A 36 -8.70 32.17 28.90
CA PHE A 36 -7.77 32.20 27.77
C PHE A 36 -6.94 30.92 27.66
N THR A 37 -6.47 30.37 28.79
CA THR A 37 -5.71 29.11 28.80
C THR A 37 -6.57 27.90 28.44
N LEU A 38 -7.78 27.79 28.99
CA LEU A 38 -8.70 26.69 28.69
C LEU A 38 -9.20 26.74 27.24
N GLY A 39 -9.63 27.91 26.75
CA GLY A 39 -10.08 28.06 25.36
C GLY A 39 -8.97 27.81 24.33
N ARG A 40 -7.71 28.13 24.67
CA ARG A 40 -6.55 27.84 23.81
C ARG A 40 -6.21 26.35 23.77
N CYS A 41 -6.38 25.63 24.86
CA CYS A 41 -6.21 24.18 24.87
C CYS A 41 -7.28 23.48 24.03
N ASP A 42 -8.54 23.88 24.16
CA ASP A 42 -9.67 23.25 23.47
C ASP A 42 -9.62 23.48 21.95
N GLY A 43 -9.28 24.71 21.52
CA GLY A 43 -9.12 25.03 20.10
C GLY A 43 -7.98 24.26 19.42
N VAL A 44 -6.90 23.94 20.13
CA VAL A 44 -5.79 23.13 19.58
C VAL A 44 -6.18 21.65 19.48
N SER A 45 -6.97 21.12 20.41
CA SER A 45 -7.50 19.75 20.31
C SER A 45 -8.55 19.62 19.20
N ASP A 46 -9.44 20.60 19.05
CA ASP A 46 -10.49 20.57 18.02
C ASP A 46 -9.88 20.67 16.61
N GLU A 47 -8.91 21.57 16.41
CA GLU A 47 -8.23 21.70 15.12
C GLU A 47 -7.46 20.41 14.75
N ARG A 48 -6.80 19.77 15.72
CA ARG A 48 -6.15 18.47 15.52
C ARG A 48 -7.16 17.35 15.24
N ALA A 49 -8.33 17.37 15.88
CA ALA A 49 -9.38 16.39 15.64
C ALA A 49 -9.94 16.54 14.22
N ARG A 50 -10.20 17.78 13.77
CA ARG A 50 -10.63 18.08 12.39
C ARG A 50 -9.59 17.65 11.36
N GLN A 51 -8.30 17.92 11.61
CA GLN A 51 -7.22 17.46 10.72
C GLN A 51 -7.16 15.93 10.65
N ARG A 52 -7.32 15.23 11.78
CA ARG A 52 -7.38 13.75 11.80
C ARG A 52 -8.59 13.19 11.07
N ALA A 53 -9.75 13.83 11.19
CA ALA A 53 -10.95 13.44 10.45
C ALA A 53 -10.74 13.59 8.94
N MET A 54 -10.18 14.71 8.48
CA MET A 54 -9.88 14.92 7.06
C MET A 54 -8.85 13.92 6.52
N THR A 55 -7.82 13.57 7.29
CA THR A 55 -6.84 12.56 6.85
C THR A 55 -7.42 11.15 6.86
N ALA A 56 -8.32 10.82 7.79
CA ALA A 56 -9.02 9.54 7.80
C ALA A 56 -9.88 9.36 6.54
N GLU A 57 -10.68 10.36 6.17
CA GLU A 57 -11.50 10.31 4.94
C GLU A 57 -10.64 10.23 3.67
N ALA A 58 -9.51 10.93 3.63
CA ALA A 58 -8.58 10.87 2.50
C ALA A 58 -7.94 9.48 2.39
N ASN A 59 -7.56 8.87 3.51
CA ASN A 59 -6.99 7.53 3.56
C ASN A 59 -8.01 6.45 3.17
N GLU A 60 -9.27 6.56 3.58
CA GLU A 60 -10.33 5.64 3.12
C GLU A 60 -10.55 5.72 1.60
N LYS A 61 -10.56 6.93 1.04
CA LYS A 61 -10.66 7.12 -0.42
C LYS A 61 -9.41 6.59 -1.16
N ALA A 62 -8.23 6.70 -0.57
CA ALA A 62 -7.00 6.17 -1.16
C ALA A 62 -6.96 4.65 -1.11
N THR A 63 -7.34 4.04 0.02
CA THR A 63 -7.35 2.58 0.20
C THR A 63 -8.36 1.89 -0.72
N THR A 64 -9.55 2.48 -0.90
CA THR A 64 -10.57 1.96 -1.85
C THR A 64 -10.11 2.03 -3.30
N ARG A 65 -9.47 3.13 -3.71
CA ARG A 65 -8.89 3.26 -5.05
C ARG A 65 -7.74 2.29 -5.29
N ASP A 66 -6.87 2.10 -4.30
CA ASP A 66 -5.75 1.15 -4.38
C ASP A 66 -6.24 -0.30 -4.43
N ALA A 67 -7.30 -0.64 -3.71
CA ALA A 67 -7.95 -1.95 -3.80
C ALA A 67 -8.50 -2.23 -5.20
N GLY A 68 -9.24 -1.27 -5.79
CA GLY A 68 -9.75 -1.41 -7.15
C GLY A 68 -8.64 -1.50 -8.20
N ALA A 69 -7.58 -0.70 -8.08
CA ALA A 69 -6.43 -0.76 -8.99
C ALA A 69 -5.70 -2.11 -8.91
N LYS A 70 -5.58 -2.70 -7.72
CA LYS A 70 -4.98 -4.03 -7.53
C LYS A 70 -5.83 -5.14 -8.13
N GLU A 71 -7.15 -5.05 -8.03
CA GLU A 71 -8.07 -6.00 -8.63
C GLU A 71 -7.95 -5.98 -10.16
N THR A 72 -8.04 -4.81 -10.79
CA THR A 72 -7.86 -4.66 -12.25
C THR A 72 -6.47 -5.14 -12.70
N ALA A 73 -5.41 -4.78 -11.97
CA ALA A 73 -4.06 -5.27 -12.31
C ALA A 73 -3.92 -6.79 -12.17
N SER A 74 -4.70 -7.43 -11.29
CA SER A 74 -4.70 -8.89 -11.15
C SER A 74 -5.44 -9.58 -12.31
N GLU A 75 -6.55 -9.00 -12.77
CA GLU A 75 -7.30 -9.47 -13.95
C GLU A 75 -6.48 -9.32 -15.23
N GLU A 76 -5.81 -8.18 -15.40
CA GLU A 76 -4.92 -7.93 -16.54
C GLU A 76 -3.76 -8.94 -16.55
N ARG A 77 -3.09 -9.18 -15.41
CA ARG A 77 -2.02 -10.18 -15.29
C ARG A 77 -2.50 -11.59 -15.61
N ALA A 78 -3.71 -11.96 -15.17
CA ALA A 78 -4.28 -13.26 -15.47
C ALA A 78 -4.55 -13.42 -16.97
N THR A 79 -5.09 -12.38 -17.60
CA THR A 79 -5.38 -12.34 -19.05
C THR A 79 -4.11 -12.37 -19.89
N ASP A 80 -3.11 -11.58 -19.52
CA ASP A 80 -1.80 -11.55 -20.17
C ASP A 80 -1.12 -12.92 -20.08
N LYS A 81 -1.16 -13.55 -18.90
CA LYS A 81 -0.60 -14.88 -18.71
C LYS A 81 -1.29 -15.92 -19.59
N ALA A 82 -2.62 -15.92 -19.63
CA ALA A 82 -3.37 -16.83 -20.50
C ALA A 82 -3.03 -16.64 -21.98
N THR A 83 -2.86 -15.38 -22.41
CA THR A 83 -2.49 -15.04 -23.80
C THR A 83 -1.07 -15.48 -24.13
N ILE A 84 -0.12 -15.30 -23.20
CA ILE A 84 1.27 -15.73 -23.36
C ILE A 84 1.35 -17.26 -23.41
N ASP A 85 0.67 -17.96 -22.49
CA ASP A 85 0.66 -19.43 -22.44
C ASP A 85 0.05 -20.00 -23.73
N ALA A 86 -1.03 -19.41 -24.25
CA ALA A 86 -1.62 -19.80 -25.53
C ALA A 86 -0.63 -19.63 -26.70
N LYS A 87 0.02 -18.47 -26.81
CA LYS A 87 1.02 -18.21 -27.87
C LYS A 87 2.26 -19.10 -27.74
N GLN A 88 2.68 -19.41 -26.52
CA GLN A 88 3.80 -20.30 -26.29
C GLN A 88 3.44 -21.73 -26.71
N LYS A 89 2.22 -22.18 -26.39
CA LYS A 89 1.73 -23.48 -26.84
C LYS A 89 1.61 -23.56 -28.36
N GLU A 90 1.05 -22.54 -29.01
CA GLU A 90 0.98 -22.47 -30.48
C GLU A 90 2.36 -22.53 -31.12
N GLN A 91 3.36 -21.83 -30.57
CA GLN A 91 4.74 -21.89 -31.06
C GLN A 91 5.37 -23.27 -30.86
N VAL A 92 5.18 -23.89 -29.70
CA VAL A 92 5.70 -25.24 -29.43
C VAL A 92 5.05 -26.26 -30.35
N ASP A 93 3.73 -26.19 -30.53
CA ASP A 93 2.98 -27.10 -31.40
C ASP A 93 3.38 -26.91 -32.87
N ALA A 94 3.62 -25.67 -33.32
CA ALA A 94 4.11 -25.38 -34.66
C ALA A 94 5.52 -25.93 -34.91
N ILE A 95 6.43 -25.78 -33.94
CA ILE A 95 7.82 -26.26 -34.05
C ILE A 95 7.87 -27.80 -33.94
N GLN A 96 7.16 -28.41 -32.99
CA GLN A 96 7.15 -29.87 -32.82
C GLN A 96 6.38 -30.60 -33.92
N GLY A 97 5.34 -29.98 -34.48
CA GLY A 97 4.50 -30.59 -35.51
C GLY A 97 5.25 -30.91 -36.80
N ASP A 98 6.06 -29.97 -37.29
CA ASP A 98 6.72 -30.09 -38.59
C ASP A 98 8.09 -30.78 -38.51
N ASP A 99 8.92 -30.43 -37.52
CA ASP A 99 10.30 -30.94 -37.48
C ASP A 99 10.38 -32.38 -36.95
N ASP A 100 9.58 -32.75 -35.94
CA ASP A 100 9.72 -34.07 -35.33
C ASP A 100 9.26 -35.20 -36.25
N ALA A 101 8.29 -34.97 -37.14
CA ALA A 101 7.83 -36.00 -38.06
C ALA A 101 8.94 -36.34 -39.09
N ALA A 102 9.51 -35.31 -39.72
CA ALA A 102 10.59 -35.47 -40.70
C ALA A 102 11.86 -36.06 -40.06
N VAL A 103 12.24 -35.59 -38.88
CA VAL A 103 13.41 -36.11 -38.14
C VAL A 103 13.19 -37.56 -37.72
N ARG A 104 12.00 -37.94 -37.23
CA ARG A 104 11.67 -39.32 -36.86
C ARG A 104 11.69 -40.25 -38.07
N ILE A 105 11.14 -39.83 -39.21
CA ILE A 105 11.17 -40.59 -40.46
C ILE A 105 12.62 -40.80 -40.91
N ASN A 106 13.43 -39.75 -40.95
CA ASN A 106 14.84 -39.83 -41.34
C ASN A 106 15.64 -40.79 -40.43
N ALA A 107 15.46 -40.70 -39.10
CA ALA A 107 16.12 -41.61 -38.16
C ALA A 107 15.67 -43.07 -38.34
N ALA A 108 14.38 -43.31 -38.60
CA ALA A 108 13.86 -44.64 -38.87
C ALA A 108 14.41 -45.22 -40.19
N CYS A 109 14.49 -44.40 -41.25
CA CYS A 109 15.08 -44.78 -42.53
C CYS A 109 16.57 -45.14 -42.38
N GLN A 110 17.34 -44.35 -41.61
CA GLN A 110 18.75 -44.64 -41.34
C GLN A 110 18.94 -45.98 -40.59
N ARG A 111 18.08 -46.27 -39.60
CA ARG A 111 18.11 -47.56 -38.88
C ARG A 111 17.82 -48.74 -39.80
N LEU A 112 16.85 -48.62 -40.71
CA LEU A 112 16.52 -49.68 -41.67
C LEU A 112 17.66 -49.95 -42.65
N ARG A 113 18.36 -48.90 -43.12
CA ARG A 113 19.55 -49.06 -43.97
C ARG A 113 20.71 -49.69 -43.21
N ALA A 114 20.95 -49.27 -41.96
CA ALA A 114 21.97 -49.86 -41.10
C ALA A 114 21.70 -51.34 -40.78
N ALA A 115 20.43 -51.75 -40.76
CA ALA A 115 20.00 -53.15 -40.62
C ALA A 115 20.17 -53.98 -41.90
N GLY A 116 20.71 -53.41 -42.99
CA GLY A 116 21.01 -54.13 -44.23
C GLY A 116 19.79 -54.41 -45.13
N ARG A 117 18.67 -53.70 -44.93
CA ARG A 117 17.52 -53.78 -45.85
C ARG A 117 17.92 -53.23 -47.22
N SER A 118 17.54 -53.94 -48.28
CA SER A 118 17.73 -53.49 -49.66
C SER A 118 16.76 -52.36 -50.04
N GLU A 119 17.17 -51.43 -50.90
CA GLU A 119 16.34 -50.27 -51.32
C GLU A 119 14.93 -50.64 -51.81
N ALA A 120 14.75 -51.82 -52.44
CA ALA A 120 13.42 -52.31 -52.86
C ALA A 120 12.51 -52.71 -51.67
N ALA A 121 13.09 -53.09 -50.54
CA ALA A 121 12.39 -53.47 -49.31
C ALA A 121 12.25 -52.31 -48.31
N LEU A 122 12.74 -51.12 -48.65
CA LEU A 122 12.51 -49.90 -47.86
C LEU A 122 11.14 -49.28 -48.20
N PRO A 123 10.46 -48.67 -47.21
CA PRO A 123 9.26 -47.87 -47.43
C PRO A 123 9.53 -46.73 -48.43
N SER A 124 8.50 -46.31 -49.18
CA SER A 124 8.62 -45.27 -50.21
C SER A 124 9.28 -43.98 -49.71
N ALA A 125 8.91 -43.53 -48.50
CA ALA A 125 9.49 -42.35 -47.87
C ALA A 125 11.00 -42.45 -47.55
N CYS A 126 11.57 -43.66 -47.59
CA CYS A 126 12.97 -43.94 -47.27
C CYS A 126 13.83 -44.34 -48.49
N ARG A 127 13.28 -44.37 -49.70
CA ARG A 127 14.05 -44.76 -50.91
C ARG A 127 14.83 -43.56 -51.46
N SER A 128 15.98 -43.79 -52.08
CA SER A 128 16.86 -42.70 -52.58
C SER A 128 16.33 -41.95 -53.82
N GLY A 129 15.08 -42.15 -54.19
CA GLY A 129 14.37 -41.39 -55.21
C GLY A 129 12.93 -41.27 -54.73
N GLY A 130 12.52 -40.05 -54.37
CA GLY A 130 11.10 -39.72 -54.25
C GLY A 130 10.40 -39.92 -55.58
#